data_AF-A0A8C0W9G8-F1
#
_entry.id   AF-A0A8C0W9G8-F1
#
_cell.length_a   1.000
_cell.length_b   1.000
_cell.length_c   1.000
_cell.angle_alpha   90.00
_cell.angle_beta   90.00
_cell.angle_gamma   90.00
#
_symmetry.space_group_name_H-M   'P 1'
#
loop_
_entity.id
_entity.type
_entity.pdbx_description
1 polymer ?
#
loop_
_entity_poly.entity_id
_entity_poly.type
_entity_poly.pdbx_seq_one_letter_code
_entity_poly.pdbx_strand_id
1 'polypeptide(L)'
;MMILGLIYMKGNSAREAQVWEMLRRLGVLPSKYHFLFGYPKRFITGDFVQQRYLSYRRVPHTIPSEYEFSWGPRSNLEISKMKVLGFVARLHKKEPQHWPVQYCEALADVANRAIADRGQG
;
A
#
# COMPACT_ATOMS: atom_id res chain seq x y z
N MET A 1 -2.29 2.36 5.99
CA MET A 1 -1.67 1.06 6.29
C MET A 1 -2.29 -0.10 5.53
N MET A 2 -3.62 -0.31 5.55
CA MET A 2 -4.27 -1.44 4.87
C MET A 2 -3.95 -1.55 3.37
N ILE A 3 -4.22 -0.48 2.61
CA ILE A 3 -3.99 -0.44 1.15
C ILE A 3 -2.49 -0.60 0.83
N LEU A 4 -1.63 0.09 1.58
CA LEU A 4 -0.17 -0.01 1.43
C LEU A 4 0.33 -1.44 1.70
N GLY A 5 -0.25 -2.12 2.69
CA GLY A 5 -0.01 -3.53 2.97
C GLY A 5 -0.38 -4.44 1.81
N LEU A 6 -1.56 -4.26 1.22
CA LEU A 6 -1.94 -5.03 0.04
C LEU A 6 -0.99 -4.80 -1.14
N ILE A 7 -0.66 -3.54 -1.43
CA ILE A 7 0.26 -3.18 -2.50
C ILE A 7 1.63 -3.83 -2.27
N TYR A 8 2.13 -3.75 -1.05
CA TYR A 8 3.42 -4.33 -0.69
C TYR A 8 3.42 -5.86 -0.85
N MET A 9 2.35 -6.51 -0.39
CA MET A 9 2.16 -7.95 -0.54
C MET A 9 2.01 -8.41 -2.00
N LYS A 10 1.61 -7.51 -2.91
CA LYS A 10 1.47 -7.78 -4.35
C LYS A 10 2.72 -7.42 -5.17
N GLY A 11 3.83 -7.06 -4.52
CA GLY A 11 5.08 -6.73 -5.22
C GLY A 11 5.19 -5.25 -5.58
N ASN A 12 4.82 -4.36 -4.66
CA ASN A 12 4.89 -2.90 -4.75
C ASN A 12 3.89 -2.22 -5.72
N SER A 13 3.04 -2.99 -6.40
CA SER A 13 1.89 -2.51 -7.17
C SER A 13 0.68 -3.42 -6.99
N ALA A 14 -0.54 -2.87 -6.94
CA ALA A 14 -1.78 -3.64 -6.92
C ALA A 14 -2.83 -3.02 -7.85
N ARG A 15 -3.55 -3.86 -8.59
CA ARG A 15 -4.65 -3.41 -9.46
C ARG A 15 -5.76 -2.80 -8.63
N GLU A 16 -6.42 -1.77 -9.15
CA GLU A 16 -7.54 -1.10 -8.50
C GLU A 16 -8.62 -2.12 -8.07
N ALA A 17 -8.95 -3.08 -8.94
CA ALA A 17 -9.92 -4.13 -8.64
C ALA A 17 -9.56 -4.96 -7.39
N GLN A 18 -8.28 -5.29 -7.20
CA GLN A 18 -7.82 -6.07 -6.04
C GLN A 18 -7.90 -5.25 -4.75
N VAL A 19 -7.58 -3.96 -4.81
CA VAL A 19 -7.73 -3.04 -3.68
C VAL A 19 -9.19 -2.97 -3.27
N TRP A 20 -10.11 -2.80 -4.23
CA TRP A 20 -11.54 -2.79 -3.95
C TRP A 20 -12.08 -4.11 -3.44
N GLU A 21 -11.58 -5.24 -3.92
CA GLU A 21 -11.99 -6.56 -3.42
C GLU A 21 -11.60 -6.75 -1.94
N MET A 22 -10.37 -6.38 -1.57
CA MET A 22 -9.93 -6.42 -0.17
C MET A 22 -10.78 -5.49 0.70
N LEU A 23 -11.00 -4.25 0.25
CA LEU A 23 -11.83 -3.27 0.96
C LEU A 23 -13.26 -3.78 1.16
N ARG A 24 -13.83 -4.44 0.14
CA ARG A 24 -15.15 -5.06 0.22
C ARG A 24 -15.21 -6.18 1.26
N ARG A 25 -14.19 -7.03 1.34
CA ARG A 25 -14.07 -8.07 2.39
C ARG A 25 -13.99 -7.48 3.80
N LEU A 26 -13.49 -6.25 3.92
CA LEU A 26 -13.42 -5.49 5.17
C LEU A 26 -14.68 -4.65 5.45
N GLY A 27 -15.72 -4.77 4.61
CA GLY A 27 -16.97 -4.02 4.74
C GLY A 27 -16.97 -2.62 4.11
N VAL A 28 -15.90 -2.22 3.44
CA VAL A 28 -15.79 -0.92 2.75
C VAL A 28 -16.26 -1.08 1.30
N LEU A 29 -17.44 -0.55 1.00
CA LEU A 29 -18.03 -0.58 -0.34
C LEU A 29 -17.72 0.72 -1.12
N PRO A 30 -17.27 0.63 -2.39
CA PRO A 30 -16.91 1.82 -3.18
C PRO A 30 -18.10 2.76 -3.45
N SER A 31 -19.31 2.21 -3.53
CA SER A 31 -20.53 2.92 -3.92
C SER A 31 -21.39 3.39 -2.74
N LYS A 32 -21.05 3.01 -1.50
CA LYS A 32 -21.78 3.45 -0.31
C LYS A 32 -21.04 4.57 0.39
N TYR A 33 -21.78 5.61 0.75
CA TYR A 33 -21.31 6.60 1.69
C TYR A 33 -20.99 5.91 3.03
N HIS A 34 -19.80 6.16 3.53
CA HIS A 34 -19.32 5.67 4.81
C HIS A 34 -19.15 6.86 5.76
N PHE A 35 -19.82 6.84 6.92
CA PHE A 35 -19.86 7.97 7.85
C PHE A 35 -18.47 8.55 8.20
N LEU A 36 -17.46 7.69 8.35
CA LEU A 36 -16.08 8.10 8.67
C LEU A 36 -15.22 8.52 7.45
N PHE A 37 -15.54 8.04 6.24
CA PHE A 37 -14.68 8.19 5.06
C PHE A 37 -15.35 8.94 3.90
N GLY A 38 -16.59 9.41 4.09
CA GLY A 38 -17.43 9.97 3.04
C GLY A 38 -17.63 8.97 1.90
N TYR A 39 -17.21 9.33 0.70
CA TYR A 39 -17.20 8.42 -0.46
C TYR A 39 -15.84 7.73 -0.57
N PRO A 40 -15.74 6.43 -0.25
CA PRO A 40 -14.45 5.75 -0.16
C PRO A 40 -13.67 5.79 -1.48
N LYS A 41 -14.38 5.73 -2.62
CA LYS A 41 -13.76 5.85 -3.94
C LYS A 41 -13.07 7.19 -4.14
N ARG A 42 -13.78 8.30 -3.87
CA ARG A 42 -13.22 9.64 -4.00
C ARG A 42 -12.10 9.88 -3.00
N PHE A 43 -12.22 9.37 -1.78
CA PHE A 43 -11.17 9.50 -0.77
C PHE A 43 -9.88 8.77 -1.17
N ILE A 44 -10.00 7.56 -1.72
CA ILE A 44 -8.83 6.76 -2.11
C ILE A 44 -8.16 7.26 -3.38
N THR A 45 -8.94 7.51 -4.44
CA THR A 45 -8.36 7.98 -5.72
C THR A 45 -8.07 9.49 -5.74
N GLY A 46 -8.70 10.26 -4.84
CA GLY A 46 -8.52 11.69 -4.71
C GLY A 46 -7.51 12.03 -3.63
N ASP A 47 -7.93 11.98 -2.36
CA ASP A 47 -7.12 12.46 -1.23
C ASP A 47 -5.78 11.73 -1.08
N PHE A 48 -5.77 10.39 -1.09
CA PHE A 48 -4.51 9.64 -0.93
C PHE A 48 -3.55 9.82 -2.12
N VAL A 49 -4.07 10.04 -3.33
CA VAL A 49 -3.25 10.31 -4.52
C VAL A 49 -2.72 11.74 -4.49
N GLN A 50 -3.57 12.70 -4.15
CA GLN A 50 -3.23 14.12 -4.05
C GLN A 50 -2.20 14.37 -2.93
N GLN A 51 -2.34 13.68 -1.80
CA GLN A 51 -1.39 13.71 -0.69
C GLN A 51 -0.10 12.90 -0.96
N ARG A 52 0.04 12.31 -2.15
CA ARG A 52 1.22 11.52 -2.57
C ARG A 52 1.51 10.29 -1.69
N TYR A 53 0.50 9.78 -0.99
CA TYR A 53 0.59 8.48 -0.30
C TYR A 53 0.44 7.32 -1.29
N LEU A 54 -0.41 7.47 -2.30
CA LEU A 54 -0.58 6.51 -3.37
C LEU A 54 -0.21 7.15 -4.70
N SER A 55 0.38 6.37 -5.59
CA SER A 55 0.48 6.72 -7.00
C SER A 55 -0.58 5.91 -7.74
N TYR A 56 -1.39 6.58 -8.55
CA TYR A 56 -2.43 5.96 -9.36
C TYR A 56 -2.04 6.08 -10.82
N ARG A 57 -1.77 4.94 -11.47
CA ARG A 57 -1.33 4.91 -12.87
C ARG A 57 -2.17 3.95 -13.69
N ARG A 58 -2.39 4.30 -14.95
CA ARG A 58 -3.01 3.41 -15.93
C ARG A 58 -2.02 2.32 -16.32
N VAL A 59 -2.48 1.08 -16.37
CA VAL A 59 -1.67 -0.03 -16.87
C VAL A 59 -1.58 0.10 -18.40
N PRO A 60 -0.37 0.14 -18.98
CA PRO A 60 -0.23 0.23 -20.42
C PRO A 60 -0.76 -1.05 -21.08
N HIS A 61 -1.35 -0.91 -22.27
CA HIS A 61 -1.78 -2.02 -23.13
C HIS A 61 -2.90 -2.93 -22.59
N THR A 62 -3.68 -2.52 -21.57
CA THR A 62 -4.89 -3.23 -21.14
C THR A 62 -6.16 -2.67 -21.78
N ILE A 63 -6.99 -3.53 -22.36
CA ILE A 63 -8.34 -3.22 -22.86
C ILE A 63 -9.32 -4.21 -22.20
N PRO A 64 -10.26 -3.76 -21.35
CA PRO A 64 -10.55 -2.38 -20.95
C PRO A 64 -9.42 -1.72 -20.14
N SER A 65 -9.45 -0.39 -20.01
CA SER A 65 -8.41 0.36 -19.29
C SER A 65 -8.36 -0.05 -17.82
N GLU A 66 -7.27 -0.70 -17.42
CA GLU A 66 -7.01 -1.05 -16.03
C GLU A 66 -6.13 0.00 -15.37
N TYR A 67 -6.31 0.16 -14.07
CA TYR A 67 -5.52 1.05 -13.24
C TYR A 67 -4.90 0.29 -12.08
N GLU A 68 -3.76 0.77 -11.62
CA GLU A 68 -3.05 0.21 -10.49
C GLU A 68 -2.57 1.29 -9.53
N PHE A 69 -2.50 0.90 -8.27
CA PHE A 69 -1.95 1.68 -7.18
C PHE A 69 -0.55 1.19 -6.83
N SER A 70 0.36 2.12 -6.63
CA SER A 70 1.66 1.87 -6.01
C SER A 70 1.90 2.85 -4.85
N TRP A 71 2.94 2.60 -4.06
CA TRP A 71 3.32 3.53 -2.99
C TRP A 71 3.78 4.86 -3.60
N GLY A 72 3.20 5.95 -3.11
CA GLY A 72 3.64 7.29 -3.45
C GLY A 72 4.90 7.69 -2.68
N PRO A 73 5.58 8.78 -3.08
CA PRO A 73 6.83 9.22 -2.47
C PRO A 73 6.68 9.51 -0.98
N ARG A 74 5.52 10.02 -0.55
CA ARG A 74 5.25 10.31 0.86
C ARG A 74 5.16 9.04 1.70
N SER A 75 4.54 7.99 1.16
CA SER A 75 4.49 6.68 1.84
C SER A 75 5.88 6.08 2.02
N ASN A 76 6.75 6.19 1.02
CA ASN A 76 8.12 5.65 1.12
C ASN A 76 8.97 6.34 2.21
N LEU A 77 8.67 7.62 2.49
CA LEU A 77 9.34 8.43 3.50
C LEU A 77 8.75 8.20 4.90
N GLU A 78 7.43 8.30 5.04
CA GLU A 78 6.77 8.23 6.35
C GLU A 78 6.59 6.80 6.88
N ILE A 79 6.61 5.81 5.98
CA ILE A 79 6.20 4.44 6.30
C ILE A 79 7.31 3.48 5.89
N SER A 80 7.85 2.74 6.87
CA SER A 80 8.79 1.66 6.61
C SER A 80 8.06 0.40 6.11
N LYS A 81 8.65 -0.30 5.14
CA LYS A 81 8.15 -1.61 4.67
C LYS A 81 8.04 -2.61 5.83
N MET A 82 8.95 -2.55 6.79
CA MET A 82 8.91 -3.39 8.00
C MET A 82 7.67 -3.12 8.86
N LYS A 83 7.27 -1.85 9.02
CA LYS A 83 6.07 -1.47 9.78
C LYS A 83 4.80 -1.99 9.11
N VAL A 84 4.75 -1.94 7.77
CA VAL A 84 3.64 -2.49 7.00
C VAL A 84 3.59 -4.01 7.06
N LEU A 85 4.74 -4.67 6.95
CA LEU A 85 4.82 -6.12 7.08
C LEU A 85 4.36 -6.58 8.46
N GLY A 86 4.80 -5.90 9.53
CA GLY A 86 4.33 -6.15 10.89
C GLY A 86 2.82 -5.97 11.04
N PHE A 87 2.22 -4.96 10.39
CA PHE A 87 0.77 -4.78 10.39
C PHE A 87 0.05 -5.94 9.69
N VAL A 88 0.52 -6.37 8.51
CA VAL A 88 -0.06 -7.50 7.77
C VAL A 88 0.08 -8.81 8.57
N ALA A 89 1.25 -9.05 9.16
CA ALA A 89 1.51 -10.19 10.03
C ALA A 89 0.51 -10.27 11.18
N ARG A 90 0.29 -9.15 11.89
CA ARG A 90 -0.71 -9.04 12.96
C ARG A 90 -2.13 -9.30 12.47
N LEU A 91 -2.51 -8.75 11.31
CA LEU A 91 -3.84 -8.94 10.72
C LEU A 91 -4.12 -10.42 10.42
N HIS A 92 -3.11 -11.12 9.92
CA HIS A 92 -3.20 -12.55 9.59
C HIS A 92 -2.90 -13.48 10.77
N LYS A 93 -2.58 -12.95 11.96
CA LYS A 93 -2.09 -13.72 13.12
C LYS A 93 -0.91 -14.63 12.77
N LYS A 94 -0.02 -14.14 11.90
CA LYS A 94 1.19 -14.82 11.46
C LYS A 94 2.41 -13.99 11.81
N GLU A 95 3.58 -14.60 11.74
CA GLU A 95 4.84 -13.88 11.87
C GLU A 95 5.25 -13.25 10.52
N PRO A 96 5.96 -12.11 10.52
CA PRO A 96 6.51 -11.49 9.30
C PRO A 96 7.33 -12.44 8.44
N GLN A 97 7.98 -13.42 9.07
CA GLN A 97 8.81 -14.44 8.43
C GLN A 97 8.03 -15.41 7.53
N HIS A 98 6.70 -15.48 7.66
CA HIS A 98 5.85 -16.24 6.73
C HIS A 98 5.91 -15.71 5.29
N TRP A 99 6.40 -14.49 5.10
CA TRP A 99 6.63 -13.86 3.80
C TRP A 99 8.12 -13.55 3.63
N PRO A 100 8.95 -14.56 3.33
CA PRO A 100 10.41 -14.40 3.34
C PRO A 100 10.89 -13.35 2.34
N VAL A 101 10.27 -13.27 1.16
CA VAL A 101 10.61 -12.26 0.14
C VAL A 101 10.38 -10.85 0.67
N GLN A 102 9.20 -10.59 1.21
CA GLN A 102 8.83 -9.31 1.79
C GLN A 102 9.67 -9.01 3.04
N TYR A 103 9.95 -10.00 3.87
CA TYR A 103 10.81 -9.82 5.04
C TYR A 103 12.23 -9.39 4.66
N CYS A 104 12.84 -10.04 3.66
CA CYS A 104 14.15 -9.65 3.14
C CYS A 104 14.12 -8.23 2.53
N GLU A 105 13.10 -7.88 1.75
CA GLU A 105 12.95 -6.52 1.23
C GLU A 105 12.80 -5.48 2.34
N ALA A 106 12.03 -5.79 3.38
CA ALA A 106 11.83 -4.90 4.51
C ALA A 106 13.12 -4.68 5.30
N LEU A 107 13.94 -5.72 5.48
CA LEU A 107 15.27 -5.61 6.10
C LEU A 107 16.22 -4.75 5.27
N ALA A 108 16.26 -4.96 3.95
CA ALA A 108 17.09 -4.15 3.05
C ALA A 108 16.67 -2.67 3.09
N ASP A 109 15.36 -2.40 3.12
CA ASP A 109 14.79 -1.06 3.24
C ASP A 109 15.12 -0.38 4.58
N VAL A 110 15.21 -1.14 5.68
CA VAL A 110 15.70 -0.61 6.97
C VAL A 110 17.20 -0.30 6.90
N ALA A 111 18.01 -1.21 6.35
CA ALA A 111 19.45 -1.02 6.21
C ALA A 111 19.78 0.20 5.34
N ASN A 112 19.11 0.36 4.20
CA ASN A 112 19.30 1.50 3.29
C ASN A 112 18.96 2.82 3.97
N ARG A 113 17.89 2.88 4.78
CA ARG A 113 17.55 4.09 5.55
C ARG A 113 18.59 4.38 6.63
N ALA A 114 19.11 3.37 7.32
CA ALA A 114 20.14 3.55 8.33
C ALA A 114 21.47 4.08 7.72
N ILE A 115 21.80 3.67 6.50
CA ILE A 115 22.97 4.21 5.77
C ILE A 115 22.73 5.67 5.35
N ALA A 116 21.53 5.99 4.84
CA ALA A 116 21.17 7.34 4.42
C ALA A 116 21.19 8.36 5.59
N ASP A 117 20.89 7.91 6.80
CA ASP A 117 20.94 8.72 8.03
C ASP A 117 22.40 8.99 8.47
N ARG A 118 23.29 8.01 8.33
CA ARG A 118 24.73 8.15 8.68
C ARG A 118 25.55 8.98 7.70
N GLY A 119 25.10 9.11 6.45
CA GLY A 119 25.81 9.90 5.42
C GLY A 119 25.59 11.41 5.50
N GLN A 120 24.80 11.90 6.47
CA GLN A 120 24.51 13.32 6.69
C GLN A 120 25.18 13.89 7.96
N GLY A 121 26.10 13.13 8.57
CA GLY A 121 26.89 13.54 9.74
C GLY A 121 28.25 14.11 9.37
#